data_AF-A0A7W8R073-F1
#
_entry.id   AF-A0A7W8R073-F1
#
_cell.length_a   1.000
_cell.length_b   1.000
_cell.length_c   1.000
_cell.angle_alpha   90.00
_cell.angle_beta   90.00
_cell.angle_gamma   90.00
#
_symmetry.space_group_name_H-M   'P 1'
#
loop_
_entity.id
_entity.type
_entity.pdbx_description
1 polymer ?
#
loop_
_entity_poly.entity_id
_entity_poly.type
_entity_poly.pdbx_seq_one_letter_code
_entity_poly.pdbx_strand_id
1 'polypeptide(L)'
;MLLFTSNFTKKIICINVFVYCWVFRAFAVEYHISTNGSDKGSGSKLCPFKTISRATTVTNPGDVVIVHEGVYRELVAPYLGGRSNNERIVYRAAVGERVEIKGSEIAKGWKRLITQGTWEICFLDSYFGDYNPYKVLIYGDWFFPMRPLHRGEIFLNGKALQEHVSWNCKSENGQTIITANFGDLDPNKELVEITVRPSCFYPAKTGVNYIKVQGFHMSQAATQWAAPTAEQIGLIGTNWSKGWIIEDNVISDSKCVGITLGKDRASGQNVWSADMSKDGADLYNEMILRVIDAGWNKDNIGSHIVRRNKIFNCGAAGICGSFGAAYSQILDNEVHDVYTRRNFYGAEMAGIKFHAAVDMVIKGNHVYNSFIGLWLDWMAQGANVSDNVFENNDYVDFFAEVNHGPYMVEGNLFSSAFSLRDWSEGGTYRKNYFAGLISRAPQDRVTPIFKPHSTEIHKVKRIFGGNNVFIANTFAGGMGVQPMRSKMHTMDQEDLLIGYGLAIYQNAALPVKSRRNKFKEQAKPLIIQKNQQRNN
;
A
#
# COMPACT_ATOMS: atom_id res chain seq x y z
N MET A 1 -21.08 11.57 95.92
CA MET A 1 -19.75 11.87 95.38
C MET A 1 -19.57 11.03 94.13
N LEU A 2 -19.29 11.66 92.97
CA LEU A 2 -18.99 11.09 91.64
C LEU A 2 -20.17 10.36 90.94
N LEU A 3 -20.84 10.99 89.97
CA LEU A 3 -20.56 11.04 88.50
C LEU A 3 -20.78 9.68 87.80
N PHE A 4 -21.73 9.62 86.87
CA PHE A 4 -21.49 9.16 85.48
C PHE A 4 -22.65 9.57 84.55
N THR A 5 -22.25 10.10 83.40
CA THR A 5 -23.03 10.79 82.36
C THR A 5 -23.62 9.82 81.32
N SER A 6 -24.75 10.21 80.74
CA SER A 6 -25.53 9.45 79.75
C SER A 6 -24.96 9.52 78.33
N ASN A 7 -24.85 8.36 77.67
CA ASN A 7 -24.48 8.21 76.26
C ASN A 7 -25.67 8.51 75.33
N PHE A 8 -25.52 9.48 74.43
CA PHE A 8 -26.42 9.74 73.30
C PHE A 8 -25.93 8.99 72.05
N THR A 9 -26.67 7.96 71.63
CA THR A 9 -26.49 7.28 70.34
C THR A 9 -27.13 8.10 69.20
N LYS A 10 -26.31 8.68 68.31
CA LYS A 10 -26.74 9.28 67.05
C LYS A 10 -27.05 8.18 66.03
N LYS A 11 -28.31 8.09 65.59
CA LYS A 11 -28.72 7.29 64.42
C LYS A 11 -28.28 8.01 63.14
N ILE A 12 -27.34 7.42 62.41
CA ILE A 12 -26.98 7.83 61.05
C ILE A 12 -27.97 7.18 60.09
N ILE A 13 -28.77 7.99 59.40
CA ILE A 13 -29.65 7.56 58.32
C ILE A 13 -28.80 7.55 57.03
N CYS A 14 -28.45 6.36 56.55
CA CYS A 14 -27.82 6.19 55.24
C CYS A 14 -28.88 6.37 54.14
N ILE A 15 -28.87 7.52 53.47
CA ILE A 15 -29.66 7.77 52.26
C ILE A 15 -28.94 7.08 51.10
N ASN A 16 -29.52 5.99 50.59
CA ASN A 16 -29.09 5.36 49.34
C ASN A 16 -29.48 6.27 48.16
N VAL A 17 -28.54 7.08 47.68
CA VAL A 17 -28.67 7.81 46.42
C VAL A 17 -28.41 6.83 45.28
N PHE A 18 -29.48 6.27 44.70
CA PHE A 18 -29.40 5.57 43.43
C PHE A 18 -29.12 6.59 42.31
N VAL A 19 -27.86 6.71 41.90
CA VAL A 19 -27.48 7.44 40.68
C VAL A 19 -27.94 6.59 39.50
N TYR A 20 -29.07 6.94 38.90
CA TYR A 20 -29.49 6.42 37.60
C TYR A 20 -28.52 6.96 36.54
N CYS A 21 -27.47 6.19 36.22
CA CYS A 21 -26.69 6.41 35.01
C CYS A 21 -27.58 6.09 33.81
N TRP A 22 -28.20 7.12 33.23
CA TRP A 22 -28.81 7.02 31.91
C TRP A 22 -27.70 6.72 30.90
N VAL A 23 -27.58 5.46 30.51
CA VAL A 23 -26.78 5.06 29.35
C VAL A 23 -27.53 5.58 28.13
N PHE A 24 -27.23 6.81 27.71
CA PHE A 24 -27.61 7.27 26.38
C PHE A 24 -26.93 6.35 25.38
N ARG A 25 -27.70 5.44 24.76
CA ARG A 25 -27.28 4.82 23.51
C ARG A 25 -27.22 5.95 22.48
N ALA A 26 -26.01 6.44 22.21
CA ALA A 26 -25.80 7.34 21.08
C ALA A 26 -26.21 6.57 19.82
N PHE A 27 -27.26 7.04 19.15
CA PHE A 27 -27.61 6.55 17.83
C PHE A 27 -26.53 7.02 16.85
N ALA A 28 -26.11 6.14 15.95
CA ALA A 28 -25.22 6.50 14.84
C ALA A 28 -25.81 7.70 14.09
N VAL A 29 -25.02 8.76 13.93
CA VAL A 29 -25.42 9.97 13.22
C VAL A 29 -25.04 9.85 11.75
N GLU A 30 -25.92 10.31 10.87
CA GLU A 30 -25.64 10.44 9.45
C GLU A 30 -25.33 11.91 9.11
N TYR A 31 -24.15 12.16 8.57
CA TYR A 31 -23.70 13.45 8.08
C TYR A 31 -23.69 13.48 6.55
N HIS A 32 -24.19 14.56 5.96
CA HIS A 32 -24.21 14.80 4.53
C HIS A 32 -23.24 15.90 4.13
N ILE A 33 -22.48 15.65 3.07
CA ILE A 33 -21.50 16.58 2.51
C ILE A 33 -21.91 16.88 1.07
N SER A 34 -21.95 18.16 0.69
CA SER A 34 -22.29 18.61 -0.66
C SER A 34 -21.46 19.84 -1.02
N THR A 35 -21.04 19.98 -2.28
CA THR A 35 -20.29 21.14 -2.77
C THR A 35 -21.05 22.48 -2.60
N ASN A 36 -22.38 22.42 -2.53
CA ASN A 36 -23.27 23.56 -2.26
C ASN A 36 -23.60 23.74 -0.76
N GLY A 37 -23.04 22.89 0.10
CA GLY A 37 -23.23 22.95 1.56
C GLY A 37 -22.45 24.06 2.25
N SER A 38 -22.44 24.03 3.58
CA SER A 38 -21.73 24.99 4.43
C SER A 38 -21.15 24.30 5.66
N ASP A 39 -19.86 24.53 5.94
CA ASP A 39 -19.19 23.96 7.12
C ASP A 39 -19.65 24.57 8.46
N LYS A 40 -20.44 25.66 8.39
CA LYS A 40 -21.18 26.24 9.52
C LYS A 40 -22.54 25.56 9.76
N GLY A 41 -22.98 24.70 8.83
CA GLY A 41 -24.23 23.96 8.93
C GLY A 41 -24.19 22.87 10.00
N SER A 42 -25.28 22.11 10.12
CA SER A 42 -25.38 20.98 11.06
C SER A 42 -24.82 19.66 10.50
N GLY A 43 -24.60 19.58 9.18
CA GLY A 43 -24.26 18.35 8.50
C GLY A 43 -25.47 17.42 8.27
N SER A 44 -26.69 17.87 8.58
CA SER A 44 -27.90 17.13 8.24
C SER A 44 -28.17 17.14 6.73
N LYS A 45 -29.06 16.27 6.23
CA LYS A 45 -29.46 16.24 4.82
C LYS A 45 -29.97 17.59 4.29
N LEU A 46 -30.66 18.38 5.13
CA LEU A 46 -31.19 19.70 4.76
C LEU A 46 -30.13 20.81 4.84
N CYS A 47 -29.09 20.63 5.65
CA CYS A 47 -28.01 21.60 5.85
C CYS A 47 -26.66 20.87 5.84
N PRO A 48 -26.24 20.33 4.68
CA PRO A 48 -25.03 19.53 4.58
C PRO A 48 -23.77 20.37 4.81
N PHE A 49 -22.70 19.71 5.26
CA PHE A 49 -21.38 20.31 5.27
C PHE A 49 -20.88 20.55 3.84
N LYS A 50 -19.93 21.47 3.69
CA LYS A 50 -19.30 21.75 2.40
C LYS A 50 -18.13 20.81 2.13
N THR A 51 -17.34 20.49 3.16
CA THR A 51 -16.12 19.69 3.06
C THR A 51 -16.25 18.37 3.78
N ILE A 52 -15.52 17.37 3.31
CA ILE A 52 -15.41 16.07 3.99
C ILE A 52 -14.58 16.25 5.27
N SER A 53 -13.55 17.11 5.24
CA SER A 53 -12.73 17.46 6.40
C SER A 53 -13.54 18.07 7.54
N ARG A 54 -14.61 18.83 7.26
CA ARG A 54 -15.48 19.29 8.35
C ARG A 54 -16.12 18.12 9.09
N ALA A 55 -16.60 17.11 8.35
CA ALA A 55 -17.23 15.93 8.95
C ALA A 55 -16.25 15.17 9.86
N THR A 56 -14.96 15.06 9.49
CA THR A 56 -13.96 14.36 10.32
C THR A 56 -13.76 14.98 11.71
N THR A 57 -14.14 16.25 11.90
CA THR A 57 -14.03 16.95 13.20
C THR A 57 -15.21 16.71 14.14
N VAL A 58 -16.31 16.13 13.65
CA VAL A 58 -17.54 15.94 14.43
C VAL A 58 -17.97 14.48 14.54
N THR A 59 -17.48 13.60 13.65
CA THR A 59 -17.82 12.16 13.66
C THR A 59 -17.31 11.44 14.90
N ASN A 60 -18.15 10.55 15.42
CA ASN A 60 -17.90 9.62 16.51
C ASN A 60 -17.98 8.16 16.02
N PRO A 61 -17.47 7.19 16.79
CA PRO A 61 -17.61 5.77 16.46
C PRO A 61 -19.06 5.36 16.16
N GLY A 62 -19.27 4.72 15.01
CA GLY A 62 -20.59 4.31 14.51
C GLY A 62 -21.22 5.27 13.51
N ASP A 63 -20.73 6.51 13.39
CA ASP A 63 -21.31 7.50 12.48
C ASP A 63 -21.04 7.20 11.00
N VAL A 64 -21.92 7.75 10.15
CA VAL A 64 -21.84 7.62 8.69
C VAL A 64 -21.75 9.01 8.06
N VAL A 65 -20.80 9.16 7.15
CA VAL A 65 -20.56 10.33 6.31
C VAL A 65 -20.94 9.97 4.88
N ILE A 66 -22.02 10.55 4.39
CA ILE A 66 -22.49 10.46 3.00
C ILE A 66 -22.01 11.69 2.24
N VAL A 67 -21.22 11.47 1.21
CA VAL A 67 -20.71 12.53 0.34
C VAL A 67 -21.48 12.50 -0.97
N HIS A 68 -22.05 13.64 -1.35
CA HIS A 68 -22.80 13.81 -2.59
C HIS A 68 -21.87 14.20 -3.76
N GLU A 69 -22.41 14.11 -4.97
CA GLU A 69 -21.72 14.36 -6.23
C GLU A 69 -20.92 15.67 -6.21
N GLY A 70 -19.68 15.58 -6.70
CA GLY A 70 -18.80 16.73 -6.80
C GLY A 70 -17.32 16.38 -6.75
N VAL A 71 -16.50 17.41 -6.94
CA VAL A 71 -15.04 17.33 -6.83
C VAL A 71 -14.59 18.04 -5.55
N TYR A 72 -14.02 17.27 -4.65
CA TYR A 72 -13.52 17.68 -3.34
C TYR A 72 -12.00 17.74 -3.38
N ARG A 73 -11.46 18.95 -3.39
CA ARG A 73 -10.01 19.20 -3.49
C ARG A 73 -9.39 19.40 -2.11
N GLU A 74 -9.32 18.32 -1.36
CA GLU A 74 -8.89 18.35 0.05
C GLU A 74 -8.09 17.10 0.44
N LEU A 75 -7.41 17.19 1.58
CA LEU A 75 -6.85 16.03 2.27
C LEU A 75 -7.82 15.67 3.41
N VAL A 76 -8.54 14.56 3.26
CA VAL A 76 -9.41 14.04 4.30
C VAL A 76 -8.57 13.31 5.34
N ALA A 77 -8.48 13.88 6.54
CA ALA A 77 -7.65 13.37 7.62
C ALA A 77 -8.47 13.10 8.89
N PRO A 78 -9.12 11.93 9.01
CA PRO A 78 -9.81 11.55 10.23
C PRO A 78 -8.86 11.53 11.43
N TYR A 79 -9.31 12.11 12.54
CA TYR A 79 -8.58 12.10 13.81
C TYR A 79 -9.11 11.03 14.78
N LEU A 80 -10.40 10.69 14.68
CA LEU A 80 -11.04 9.64 15.46
C LEU A 80 -11.36 8.45 14.57
N GLY A 81 -11.21 7.26 15.16
CA GLY A 81 -11.56 5.98 14.54
C GLY A 81 -12.80 5.37 15.17
N GLY A 82 -13.29 4.29 14.58
CA GLY A 82 -14.27 3.42 15.22
C GLY A 82 -13.68 2.61 16.38
N ARG A 83 -14.54 1.93 17.13
CA ARG A 83 -14.14 1.08 18.29
C ARG A 83 -14.08 -0.39 17.98
N SER A 84 -14.87 -0.84 17.00
CA SER A 84 -15.05 -2.24 16.66
C SER A 84 -15.54 -2.39 15.22
N ASN A 85 -15.68 -3.62 14.74
CA ASN A 85 -16.29 -3.90 13.45
C ASN A 85 -17.74 -3.37 13.33
N ASN A 86 -18.46 -3.23 14.45
CA ASN A 86 -19.86 -2.77 14.49
C ASN A 86 -19.99 -1.27 14.73
N GLU A 87 -18.93 -0.61 15.19
CA GLU A 87 -18.90 0.83 15.50
C GLU A 87 -17.85 1.53 14.64
N ARG A 88 -17.87 1.22 13.34
CA ARG A 88 -17.00 1.85 12.33
C ARG A 88 -17.45 3.28 12.08
N ILE A 89 -16.51 4.16 11.76
CA ILE A 89 -16.87 5.42 11.09
C ILE A 89 -16.83 5.14 9.59
N VAL A 90 -17.95 5.39 8.91
CA VAL A 90 -18.10 5.07 7.48
C VAL A 90 -18.09 6.35 6.67
N TYR A 91 -17.13 6.48 5.77
CA TYR A 91 -17.14 7.49 4.71
C TYR A 91 -17.56 6.79 3.42
N ARG A 92 -18.65 7.25 2.80
CA ARG A 92 -19.14 6.69 1.54
C ARG A 92 -19.63 7.76 0.58
N ALA A 93 -19.42 7.53 -0.71
CA ALA A 93 -20.17 8.22 -1.75
C ALA A 93 -21.67 7.88 -1.62
N ALA A 94 -22.52 8.86 -1.93
CA ALA A 94 -23.95 8.65 -2.07
C ALA A 94 -24.25 7.67 -3.23
N VAL A 95 -25.31 6.87 -3.07
CA VAL A 95 -25.61 5.78 -4.02
C VAL A 95 -25.91 6.35 -5.41
N GLY A 96 -25.16 5.90 -6.41
CA GLY A 96 -25.31 6.33 -7.80
C GLY A 96 -24.66 7.68 -8.12
N GLU A 97 -24.03 8.33 -7.15
CA GLU A 97 -23.38 9.63 -7.32
C GLU A 97 -21.86 9.46 -7.51
N ARG A 98 -21.26 10.25 -8.40
CA ARG A 98 -19.81 10.25 -8.63
C ARG A 98 -19.15 11.28 -7.73
N VAL A 99 -18.36 10.82 -6.77
CA VAL A 99 -17.64 11.67 -5.83
C VAL A 99 -16.14 11.58 -6.09
N GLU A 100 -15.53 12.71 -6.41
CA GLU A 100 -14.09 12.80 -6.65
C GLU A 100 -13.38 13.48 -5.47
N ILE A 101 -12.31 12.88 -4.96
CA ILE A 101 -11.39 13.50 -4.00
C ILE A 101 -10.04 13.66 -4.69
N LYS A 102 -9.53 14.89 -4.79
CA LYS A 102 -8.30 15.17 -5.56
C LYS A 102 -7.21 15.83 -4.73
N GLY A 103 -6.00 15.30 -4.87
CA GLY A 103 -4.77 15.91 -4.32
C GLY A 103 -4.30 17.15 -5.10
N SER A 104 -4.99 17.53 -6.17
CA SER A 104 -4.60 18.60 -7.10
C SER A 104 -5.54 19.81 -7.11
N GLU A 105 -5.03 20.92 -7.63
CA GLU A 105 -5.78 22.14 -7.91
C GLU A 105 -5.80 22.45 -9.41
N ILE A 106 -6.84 23.16 -9.86
CA ILE A 106 -6.89 23.70 -11.23
C ILE A 106 -5.91 24.88 -11.32
N ALA A 107 -4.99 24.81 -12.26
CA ALA A 107 -4.01 25.86 -12.51
C ALA A 107 -4.43 26.72 -13.70
N LYS A 108 -4.77 27.99 -13.45
CA LYS A 108 -5.08 29.02 -14.46
C LYS A 108 -4.13 30.21 -14.31
N GLY A 109 -4.05 31.04 -15.34
CA GLY A 109 -3.16 32.21 -15.37
C GLY A 109 -1.76 31.91 -15.92
N TRP A 110 -1.64 30.86 -16.73
CA TRP A 110 -0.41 30.51 -17.44
C TRP A 110 -0.02 31.63 -18.41
N LYS A 111 1.25 32.04 -18.37
CA LYS A 111 1.85 33.03 -19.27
C LYS A 111 2.61 32.33 -20.37
N ARG A 112 2.31 32.67 -21.62
CA ARG A 112 2.99 32.09 -22.78
C ARG A 112 4.45 32.55 -22.81
N LEU A 113 5.38 31.62 -23.01
CA LEU A 113 6.79 31.92 -23.22
C LEU A 113 7.11 32.02 -24.72
N ILE A 114 8.30 32.53 -25.04
CA ILE A 114 8.75 32.69 -26.44
C ILE A 114 8.97 31.33 -27.13
N THR A 115 9.33 30.30 -26.36
CA THR A 115 9.45 28.92 -26.85
C THR A 115 8.07 28.36 -27.20
N GLN A 116 7.94 27.81 -28.41
CA GLN A 116 6.66 27.31 -28.92
C GLN A 116 6.03 26.27 -27.98
N GLY A 117 4.73 26.46 -27.71
CA GLY A 117 3.92 25.57 -26.87
C GLY A 117 4.27 25.61 -25.38
N THR A 118 5.26 26.39 -24.97
CA THR A 118 5.72 26.46 -23.59
C THR A 118 5.08 27.63 -22.84
N TRP A 119 4.64 27.35 -21.62
CA TRP A 119 3.97 28.29 -20.74
C TRP A 119 4.57 28.21 -19.33
N GLU A 120 4.42 29.30 -18.59
CA GLU A 120 4.89 29.42 -17.22
C GLU A 120 3.75 29.84 -16.29
N ILE A 121 3.75 29.30 -15.08
CA ILE A 121 2.93 29.78 -13.98
C ILE A 121 3.80 29.93 -12.73
N CYS A 122 3.46 30.91 -11.89
CA CYS A 122 4.19 31.19 -10.67
C CYS A 122 3.23 31.21 -9.47
N PHE A 123 3.64 30.54 -8.40
CA PHE A 123 2.96 30.50 -7.12
C PHE A 123 3.88 31.02 -6.02
N LEU A 124 3.33 31.74 -5.04
CA LEU A 124 4.05 31.95 -3.78
C LEU A 124 4.19 30.59 -3.07
N ASP A 125 5.31 30.34 -2.40
CA ASP A 125 5.50 29.07 -1.68
C ASP A 125 4.44 28.82 -0.61
N SER A 126 3.90 29.89 -0.01
CA SER A 126 2.79 29.85 0.94
C SER A 126 1.51 29.25 0.38
N TYR A 127 1.35 29.18 -0.95
CA TYR A 127 0.25 28.47 -1.61
C TYR A 127 0.22 26.98 -1.24
N PHE A 128 1.40 26.37 -1.05
CA PHE A 128 1.54 24.95 -0.76
C PHE A 128 1.60 24.65 0.75
N GLY A 129 1.66 25.68 1.61
CA GLY A 129 1.84 25.51 3.04
C GLY A 129 3.15 24.78 3.39
N ASP A 130 3.09 23.85 4.34
CA ASP A 130 4.27 23.11 4.82
C ASP A 130 4.75 22.00 3.86
N TYR A 131 3.98 21.73 2.81
CA TYR A 131 4.29 20.68 1.85
C TYR A 131 4.23 21.20 0.42
N ASN A 132 5.40 21.54 -0.14
CA ASN A 132 5.51 21.96 -1.53
C ASN A 132 6.05 20.83 -2.41
N PRO A 133 5.20 20.15 -3.20
CA PRO A 133 5.59 18.99 -3.99
C PRO A 133 6.57 19.33 -5.13
N TYR A 134 6.73 20.61 -5.48
CA TYR A 134 7.69 21.10 -6.48
C TYR A 134 9.04 21.53 -5.87
N LYS A 135 9.19 21.41 -4.55
CA LYS A 135 10.46 21.56 -3.83
C LYS A 135 10.98 20.24 -3.27
N VAL A 136 10.08 19.36 -2.85
CA VAL A 136 10.47 18.07 -2.27
C VAL A 136 10.71 17.03 -3.36
N LEU A 137 11.87 16.39 -3.29
CA LEU A 137 12.21 15.29 -4.18
C LEU A 137 11.58 13.97 -3.73
N ILE A 138 11.43 13.04 -4.67
CA ILE A 138 11.30 11.62 -4.36
C ILE A 138 12.63 11.17 -3.78
N TYR A 139 12.58 10.56 -2.60
CA TYR A 139 13.76 10.12 -1.84
C TYR A 139 13.35 9.08 -0.81
N GLY A 140 14.23 8.11 -0.59
CA GLY A 140 14.17 7.18 0.53
C GLY A 140 15.06 5.96 0.30
N ASP A 141 15.02 5.03 1.25
CA ASP A 141 15.84 3.82 1.18
C ASP A 141 15.50 2.99 -0.07
N TRP A 142 16.53 2.40 -0.68
CA TRP A 142 16.46 1.65 -1.93
C TRP A 142 15.83 2.40 -3.13
N PHE A 143 15.81 3.73 -3.10
CA PHE A 143 15.44 4.57 -4.24
C PHE A 143 16.68 4.95 -5.06
N PHE A 144 16.65 4.66 -6.35
CA PHE A 144 17.77 4.85 -7.28
C PHE A 144 17.31 5.72 -8.48
N PRO A 145 17.26 7.06 -8.30
CA PRO A 145 16.84 7.95 -9.38
C PRO A 145 17.90 8.02 -10.49
N MET A 146 17.48 8.05 -11.75
CA MET A 146 18.37 8.42 -12.87
C MET A 146 18.70 9.91 -12.86
N ARG A 147 17.75 10.72 -12.39
CA ARG A 147 17.85 12.17 -12.18
C ARG A 147 16.92 12.56 -11.04
N PRO A 148 17.16 13.66 -10.32
CA PRO A 148 16.24 14.16 -9.31
C PRO A 148 14.84 14.34 -9.89
N LEU A 149 13.82 13.82 -9.19
CA LEU A 149 12.42 14.01 -9.53
C LEU A 149 11.69 14.58 -8.33
N HIS A 150 10.85 15.57 -8.59
CA HIS A 150 9.98 16.16 -7.58
C HIS A 150 8.77 15.26 -7.32
N ARG A 151 8.11 15.44 -6.17
CA ARG A 151 6.84 14.75 -5.90
C ARG A 151 5.66 15.36 -6.67
N GLY A 152 5.84 16.56 -7.22
CA GLY A 152 4.84 17.26 -8.01
C GLY A 152 4.56 16.61 -9.36
N GLU A 153 3.35 16.81 -9.86
CA GLU A 153 2.94 16.48 -11.23
C GLU A 153 2.03 17.56 -11.81
N ILE A 154 1.97 17.61 -13.15
CA ILE A 154 1.06 18.45 -13.92
C ILE A 154 0.21 17.54 -14.78
N PHE A 155 -1.07 17.82 -14.88
CA PHE A 155 -2.03 17.08 -15.69
C PHE A 155 -2.64 18.00 -16.73
N LEU A 156 -2.76 17.51 -17.96
CA LEU A 156 -3.50 18.14 -19.05
C LEU A 156 -4.67 17.22 -19.41
N ASN A 157 -5.90 17.70 -19.23
CA ASN A 157 -7.13 16.96 -19.49
C ASN A 157 -7.12 15.55 -18.85
N GLY A 158 -6.66 15.50 -17.60
CA GLY A 158 -6.55 14.26 -16.80
C GLY A 158 -5.29 13.43 -17.05
N LYS A 159 -4.47 13.73 -18.07
CA LYS A 159 -3.25 12.98 -18.37
C LYS A 159 -2.02 13.64 -17.76
N ALA A 160 -1.23 12.88 -17.00
CA ALA A 160 0.01 13.39 -16.42
C ALA A 160 1.07 13.72 -17.48
N LEU A 161 1.72 14.86 -17.31
CA LEU A 161 2.90 15.28 -18.05
C LEU A 161 4.17 14.69 -17.39
N GLN A 162 5.22 14.50 -18.19
CA GLN A 162 6.49 13.95 -17.73
C GLN A 162 7.49 15.07 -17.37
N GLU A 163 7.98 15.02 -16.13
CA GLU A 163 9.00 15.93 -15.60
C GLU A 163 10.31 15.79 -16.39
N HIS A 164 10.97 16.92 -16.63
CA HIS A 164 12.19 17.06 -17.45
C HIS A 164 12.04 16.58 -18.91
N VAL A 165 10.80 16.47 -19.40
CA VAL A 165 10.47 16.19 -20.81
C VAL A 165 9.48 17.22 -21.31
N SER A 166 8.34 17.32 -20.62
CA SER A 166 7.23 18.21 -20.96
C SER A 166 7.00 19.30 -19.92
N TRP A 167 7.60 19.19 -18.73
CA TRP A 167 7.56 20.27 -17.74
C TRP A 167 8.78 20.25 -16.83
N ASN A 168 9.06 21.39 -16.21
CA ASN A 168 10.10 21.59 -15.19
C ASN A 168 9.58 22.55 -14.11
N CYS A 169 10.25 22.57 -12.95
CA CYS A 169 10.01 23.59 -11.93
C CYS A 169 11.31 24.08 -11.32
N LYS A 170 11.27 25.28 -10.75
CA LYS A 170 12.32 25.82 -9.88
C LYS A 170 11.68 26.59 -8.73
N SER A 171 12.42 26.73 -7.64
CA SER A 171 12.06 27.65 -6.58
C SER A 171 13.09 28.76 -6.46
N GLU A 172 12.60 30.00 -6.41
CA GLU A 172 13.41 31.21 -6.40
C GLU A 172 12.64 32.31 -5.68
N ASN A 173 13.31 33.06 -4.78
CA ASN A 173 12.73 34.22 -4.09
C ASN A 173 11.36 33.99 -3.40
N GLY A 174 11.19 32.82 -2.76
CA GLY A 174 9.92 32.48 -2.07
C GLY A 174 8.78 32.10 -3.02
N GLN A 175 9.11 31.82 -4.28
CA GLN A 175 8.15 31.40 -5.31
C GLN A 175 8.51 30.02 -5.84
N THR A 176 7.48 29.34 -6.33
CA THR A 176 7.55 28.12 -7.12
C THR A 176 7.12 28.46 -8.54
N ILE A 177 8.05 28.32 -9.48
CA ILE A 177 7.86 28.61 -10.89
C ILE A 177 7.79 27.28 -11.61
N ILE A 178 6.70 27.06 -12.35
CA ILE A 178 6.45 25.84 -13.10
C ILE A 178 6.38 26.21 -14.59
N THR A 179 7.16 25.53 -15.42
CA THR A 179 7.16 25.69 -16.86
C THR A 179 6.72 24.39 -17.51
N ALA A 180 5.75 24.43 -18.42
CA ALA A 180 5.23 23.24 -19.09
C ALA A 180 4.97 23.50 -20.58
N ASN A 181 5.21 22.49 -21.41
CA ASN A 181 4.89 22.48 -22.82
C ASN A 181 3.56 21.76 -23.05
N PHE A 182 2.58 22.47 -23.61
CA PHE A 182 1.23 21.99 -23.90
C PHE A 182 0.98 21.83 -25.41
N GLY A 183 2.04 21.83 -26.23
CA GLY A 183 1.94 21.80 -27.69
C GLY A 183 1.15 23.00 -28.22
N ASP A 184 0.14 22.74 -29.04
CA ASP A 184 -0.70 23.79 -29.64
C ASP A 184 -1.89 24.21 -28.77
N LEU A 185 -2.05 23.61 -27.59
CA LEU A 185 -3.18 23.90 -26.69
C LEU A 185 -2.90 25.12 -25.80
N ASP A 186 -3.97 25.85 -25.49
CA ASP A 186 -3.96 26.95 -24.53
C ASP A 186 -4.32 26.41 -23.13
N PRO A 187 -3.36 26.31 -22.19
CA PRO A 187 -3.60 25.75 -20.86
C PRO A 187 -4.61 26.57 -20.03
N ASN A 188 -4.90 27.81 -20.41
CA ASN A 188 -5.95 28.60 -19.76
C ASN A 188 -7.36 28.24 -20.25
N LYS A 189 -7.49 27.60 -21.41
CA LYS A 189 -8.76 27.08 -21.95
C LYS A 189 -8.97 25.61 -21.61
N GLU A 190 -7.90 24.83 -21.56
CA GLU A 190 -7.93 23.40 -21.19
C GLU A 190 -8.05 23.18 -19.67
N LEU A 191 -8.34 21.94 -19.26
CA LEU A 191 -8.23 21.54 -17.86
C LEU A 191 -6.77 21.20 -17.54
N VAL A 192 -6.07 22.16 -16.94
CA VAL A 192 -4.73 21.93 -16.39
C VAL A 192 -4.80 21.86 -14.87
N GLU A 193 -4.24 20.81 -14.30
CA GLU A 193 -4.21 20.57 -12.86
C GLU A 193 -2.79 20.35 -12.37
N ILE A 194 -2.50 20.77 -11.15
CA ILE A 194 -1.21 20.59 -10.48
C ILE A 194 -1.43 19.90 -9.14
N THR A 195 -0.60 18.92 -8.80
CA THR A 195 -0.65 18.31 -7.46
C THR A 195 -0.27 19.33 -6.40
N VAL A 196 -1.00 19.36 -5.28
CA VAL A 196 -0.73 20.24 -4.14
C VAL A 196 -0.53 19.42 -2.87
N ARG A 197 -1.34 18.38 -2.68
CA ARG A 197 -1.41 17.61 -1.42
C ARG A 197 -0.68 16.27 -1.52
N PRO A 198 -0.15 15.77 -0.39
CA PRO A 198 0.56 14.48 -0.36
C PRO A 198 -0.38 13.27 -0.50
N SER A 199 -1.65 13.41 -0.10
CA SER A 199 -2.65 12.34 -0.08
C SER A 199 -4.05 12.91 -0.33
N CYS A 200 -5.01 12.03 -0.63
CA CYS A 200 -6.44 12.34 -0.65
C CYS A 200 -7.12 11.96 0.66
N PHE A 201 -6.80 10.78 1.22
CA PHE A 201 -7.42 10.27 2.45
C PHE A 201 -6.38 9.58 3.34
N TYR A 202 -5.88 10.27 4.36
CA TYR A 202 -4.84 9.73 5.23
C TYR A 202 -5.03 10.24 6.66
N PRO A 203 -5.16 9.36 7.68
CA PRO A 203 -5.42 9.78 9.06
C PRO A 203 -4.41 10.77 9.61
N ALA A 204 -4.89 11.73 10.39
CA ALA A 204 -4.07 12.77 11.00
C ALA A 204 -3.08 12.23 12.05
N LYS A 205 -3.28 10.99 12.52
CA LYS A 205 -2.42 10.28 13.46
C LYS A 205 -2.56 8.78 13.30
N THR A 206 -1.67 8.02 13.95
CA THR A 206 -1.75 6.57 14.03
C THR A 206 -2.90 6.10 14.93
N GLY A 207 -3.26 4.81 14.85
CA GLY A 207 -4.28 4.20 15.70
C GLY A 207 -5.72 4.68 15.44
N VAL A 208 -5.97 5.36 14.33
CA VAL A 208 -7.32 5.71 13.86
C VAL A 208 -7.96 4.45 13.29
N ASN A 209 -8.51 3.61 14.15
CA ASN A 209 -8.97 2.26 13.81
C ASN A 209 -10.36 2.25 13.14
N TYR A 210 -10.72 1.12 12.55
CA TYR A 210 -12.09 0.78 12.12
C TYR A 210 -12.77 1.85 11.26
N ILE A 211 -12.04 2.48 10.34
CA ILE A 211 -12.64 3.33 9.31
C ILE A 211 -13.10 2.46 8.14
N LYS A 212 -14.21 2.84 7.50
CA LYS A 212 -14.61 2.33 6.20
C LYS A 212 -14.60 3.47 5.18
N VAL A 213 -13.99 3.25 4.02
CA VAL A 213 -13.95 4.19 2.89
C VAL A 213 -14.50 3.50 1.65
N GLN A 214 -15.61 4.02 1.10
CA GLN A 214 -16.36 3.34 0.06
C GLN A 214 -16.83 4.24 -1.10
N GLY A 215 -16.65 3.80 -2.33
CA GLY A 215 -17.33 4.36 -3.50
C GLY A 215 -16.73 5.65 -4.07
N PHE A 216 -15.53 6.04 -3.64
CA PHE A 216 -14.91 7.30 -4.09
C PHE A 216 -14.02 7.10 -5.32
N HIS A 217 -13.91 8.15 -6.12
CA HIS A 217 -12.85 8.32 -7.11
C HIS A 217 -11.77 9.22 -6.50
N MET A 218 -10.59 8.70 -6.20
CA MET A 218 -9.50 9.45 -5.58
C MET A 218 -8.30 9.55 -6.52
N SER A 219 -7.80 10.76 -6.79
CA SER A 219 -6.72 10.91 -7.77
C SER A 219 -5.75 12.07 -7.53
N GLN A 220 -4.63 12.03 -8.25
CA GLN A 220 -3.69 13.15 -8.41
C GLN A 220 -3.06 13.61 -7.09
N ALA A 221 -2.43 12.68 -6.37
CA ALA A 221 -1.75 12.93 -5.10
C ALA A 221 -0.21 12.89 -5.25
N ALA A 222 0.47 13.88 -4.68
CA ALA A 222 1.93 13.98 -4.67
C ALA A 222 2.53 13.10 -3.57
N THR A 223 2.30 11.79 -3.64
CA THR A 223 2.78 10.84 -2.62
C THR A 223 4.30 10.66 -2.63
N GLN A 224 4.82 10.20 -1.51
CA GLN A 224 6.25 9.96 -1.31
C GLN A 224 6.65 8.52 -1.64
N TRP A 225 7.95 8.29 -1.81
CA TRP A 225 8.51 6.94 -1.82
C TRP A 225 8.24 6.23 -0.50
N ALA A 226 7.82 4.96 -0.56
CA ALA A 226 7.25 4.24 0.56
C ALA A 226 8.08 2.97 0.90
N ALA A 227 9.38 3.15 1.15
CA ALA A 227 10.26 2.09 1.62
C ALA A 227 9.77 1.43 2.93
N PRO A 228 10.08 0.16 3.20
CA PRO A 228 9.65 -0.55 4.41
C PRO A 228 10.24 0.05 5.70
N THR A 229 11.29 0.87 5.57
CA THR A 229 12.00 1.58 6.64
C THR A 229 11.52 3.03 6.84
N ALA A 230 10.48 3.46 6.12
CA ALA A 230 9.89 4.78 6.22
C ALA A 230 8.41 4.73 6.60
N GLU A 231 7.85 5.85 7.04
CA GLU A 231 6.40 6.04 7.00
C GLU A 231 5.92 5.87 5.55
N GLN A 232 4.92 5.01 5.36
CA GLN A 232 4.43 4.68 4.03
C GLN A 232 3.14 5.45 3.75
N ILE A 233 3.29 6.68 3.27
CA ILE A 233 2.17 7.56 2.90
C ILE A 233 1.76 7.27 1.45
N GLY A 234 0.51 6.84 1.27
CA GLY A 234 -0.13 6.65 -0.03
C GLY A 234 -1.14 7.73 -0.36
N LEU A 235 -1.82 7.59 -1.50
CA LEU A 235 -2.92 8.46 -1.89
C LEU A 235 -4.09 8.27 -0.92
N ILE A 236 -4.32 7.01 -0.52
CA ILE A 236 -5.09 6.63 0.66
C ILE A 236 -4.25 5.68 1.53
N GLY A 237 -4.36 5.79 2.86
CA GLY A 237 -3.66 4.85 3.74
C GLY A 237 -4.23 4.73 5.13
N THR A 238 -3.85 3.65 5.83
CA THR A 238 -4.38 3.32 7.18
C THR A 238 -3.55 3.91 8.32
N ASN A 239 -2.33 4.38 8.04
CA ASN A 239 -1.41 5.00 8.98
C ASN A 239 -1.28 4.24 10.31
N TRP A 240 -0.74 3.02 10.28
CA TRP A 240 -0.48 2.22 11.50
C TRP A 240 -1.71 2.10 12.42
N SER A 241 -2.73 1.39 11.95
CA SER A 241 -3.99 1.21 12.64
C SER A 241 -4.52 -0.22 12.46
N LYS A 242 -5.75 -0.45 12.91
CA LYS A 242 -6.44 -1.74 12.82
C LYS A 242 -7.78 -1.65 12.13
N GLY A 243 -8.09 -2.68 11.35
CA GLY A 243 -9.45 -3.02 10.99
C GLY A 243 -10.10 -2.14 9.94
N TRP A 244 -9.36 -1.37 9.14
CA TRP A 244 -9.93 -0.60 8.02
C TRP A 244 -10.63 -1.46 6.97
N ILE A 245 -11.61 -0.85 6.29
CA ILE A 245 -12.18 -1.37 5.04
C ILE A 245 -12.02 -0.29 3.96
N ILE A 246 -11.32 -0.61 2.88
CA ILE A 246 -11.19 0.24 1.69
C ILE A 246 -11.84 -0.54 0.54
N GLU A 247 -13.02 -0.12 0.09
CA GLU A 247 -13.77 -0.88 -0.91
C GLU A 247 -14.49 -0.07 -1.98
N ASP A 248 -14.66 -0.67 -3.16
CA ASP A 248 -15.43 -0.08 -4.26
C ASP A 248 -14.92 1.32 -4.69
N ASN A 249 -13.62 1.60 -4.50
CA ASN A 249 -13.02 2.88 -4.89
C ASN A 249 -12.29 2.78 -6.22
N VAL A 250 -12.18 3.91 -6.92
CA VAL A 250 -11.29 4.10 -8.06
C VAL A 250 -10.13 4.99 -7.60
N ILE A 251 -8.90 4.49 -7.67
CA ILE A 251 -7.70 5.17 -7.17
C ILE A 251 -6.71 5.32 -8.32
N SER A 252 -6.31 6.54 -8.65
CA SER A 252 -5.42 6.76 -9.78
C SER A 252 -4.43 7.89 -9.60
N ASP A 253 -3.41 7.92 -10.45
CA ASP A 253 -2.52 9.08 -10.62
C ASP A 253 -1.85 9.50 -9.30
N SER A 254 -1.27 8.52 -8.61
CA SER A 254 -0.44 8.75 -7.44
C SER A 254 1.03 8.78 -7.85
N LYS A 255 1.77 9.83 -7.41
CA LYS A 255 3.18 9.99 -7.78
C LYS A 255 4.02 8.74 -7.46
N CYS A 256 3.78 8.13 -6.31
CA CYS A 256 4.40 6.89 -5.87
C CYS A 256 3.35 5.80 -5.61
N VAL A 257 2.58 5.87 -4.52
CA VAL A 257 1.75 4.72 -4.07
C VAL A 257 0.25 5.04 -4.02
N GLY A 258 -0.58 4.14 -4.54
CA GLY A 258 -2.04 4.22 -4.44
C GLY A 258 -2.55 4.02 -3.01
N ILE A 259 -2.56 2.77 -2.54
CA ILE A 259 -3.03 2.39 -1.20
C ILE A 259 -1.85 1.99 -0.32
N THR A 260 -1.75 2.53 0.90
CA THR A 260 -0.79 2.06 1.90
C THR A 260 -1.45 1.47 3.16
N LEU A 261 -0.99 0.30 3.55
CA LEU A 261 -1.30 -0.38 4.81
C LEU A 261 -0.06 -0.42 5.71
N GLY A 262 0.83 0.55 5.55
CA GLY A 262 2.20 0.46 6.03
C GLY A 262 2.42 0.98 7.45
N LYS A 263 3.69 0.99 7.85
CA LYS A 263 4.13 1.42 9.17
C LYS A 263 4.13 2.94 9.37
N ASP A 264 4.17 3.32 10.64
CA ASP A 264 4.29 4.68 11.11
C ASP A 264 5.69 5.26 10.89
N ARG A 265 5.86 6.55 11.22
CA ARG A 265 7.16 7.24 11.18
C ARG A 265 8.04 6.96 12.39
N ALA A 266 7.46 6.78 13.58
CA ALA A 266 8.21 6.71 14.84
C ALA A 266 9.04 5.41 14.95
N SER A 267 8.60 4.32 14.31
CA SER A 267 9.38 3.08 14.18
C SER A 267 10.65 3.23 13.32
N GLY A 268 10.73 4.26 12.47
CA GLY A 268 11.90 4.60 11.66
C GLY A 268 11.54 5.39 10.39
N GLN A 269 12.46 6.21 9.91
CA GLN A 269 12.26 7.01 8.70
C GLN A 269 13.53 7.08 7.85
N ASN A 270 13.60 6.30 6.77
CA ASN A 270 14.75 6.24 5.85
C ASN A 270 16.07 6.01 6.60
N VAL A 271 16.07 5.06 7.54
CA VAL A 271 17.17 4.85 8.48
C VAL A 271 18.47 4.44 7.79
N TRP A 272 18.38 3.75 6.64
CA TRP A 272 19.57 3.34 5.89
C TRP A 272 20.18 4.50 5.12
N SER A 273 19.38 5.32 4.45
CA SER A 273 19.89 6.50 3.74
C SER A 273 20.38 7.60 4.71
N ALA A 274 19.95 7.55 5.98
CA ALA A 274 20.47 8.39 7.04
C ALA A 274 21.84 7.90 7.58
N ASP A 275 22.08 6.58 7.58
CA ASP A 275 23.36 5.97 7.97
C ASP A 275 23.64 4.68 7.16
N MET A 276 24.44 4.82 6.11
CA MET A 276 24.83 3.72 5.24
C MET A 276 26.05 2.92 5.76
N SER A 277 26.49 3.16 7.00
CA SER A 277 27.56 2.36 7.62
C SER A 277 27.09 0.95 8.00
N LYS A 278 25.78 0.76 8.13
CA LYS A 278 25.12 -0.52 8.37
C LYS A 278 24.41 -1.01 7.11
N ASP A 279 24.32 -2.33 6.97
CA ASP A 279 23.50 -2.94 5.94
C ASP A 279 22.00 -2.65 6.19
N GLY A 280 21.26 -2.41 5.11
CA GLY A 280 19.83 -2.10 5.21
C GLY A 280 19.00 -3.24 5.82
N ALA A 281 19.41 -4.50 5.62
CA ALA A 281 18.76 -5.66 6.22
C ALA A 281 18.92 -5.70 7.75
N ASP A 282 20.09 -5.31 8.26
CA ASP A 282 20.34 -5.24 9.71
C ASP A 282 19.49 -4.13 10.35
N LEU A 283 19.42 -2.97 9.72
CA LEU A 283 18.56 -1.87 10.16
C LEU A 283 17.07 -2.25 10.13
N TYR A 284 16.66 -3.05 9.14
CA TYR A 284 15.30 -3.56 9.08
C TYR A 284 15.01 -4.56 10.21
N ASN A 285 15.96 -5.45 10.54
CA ASN A 285 15.84 -6.34 11.71
C ASN A 285 15.71 -5.57 13.04
N GLU A 286 16.51 -4.52 13.25
CA GLU A 286 16.37 -3.64 14.43
C GLU A 286 14.97 -3.00 14.48
N MET A 287 14.42 -2.62 13.33
CA MET A 287 13.08 -2.04 13.24
C MET A 287 11.98 -3.04 13.58
N ILE A 288 12.13 -4.31 13.21
CA ILE A 288 11.18 -5.38 13.57
C ILE A 288 11.03 -5.45 15.10
N LEU A 289 12.14 -5.39 15.84
CA LEU A 289 12.12 -5.37 17.30
C LEU A 289 11.36 -4.14 17.84
N ARG A 290 11.63 -2.95 17.28
CA ARG A 290 10.96 -1.71 17.70
C ARG A 290 9.45 -1.78 17.48
N VAL A 291 8.97 -2.29 16.34
CA VAL A 291 7.53 -2.37 16.09
C VAL A 291 6.86 -3.42 16.97
N ILE A 292 7.53 -4.55 17.27
CA ILE A 292 7.03 -5.55 18.22
C ILE A 292 6.90 -4.93 19.62
N ASP A 293 7.93 -4.23 20.10
CA ASP A 293 7.92 -3.53 21.39
C ASP A 293 6.85 -2.43 21.44
N ALA A 294 6.57 -1.79 20.31
CA ALA A 294 5.48 -0.82 20.14
C ALA A 294 4.09 -1.46 19.98
N GLY A 295 3.96 -2.78 20.16
CA GLY A 295 2.68 -3.48 20.16
C GLY A 295 2.19 -3.90 18.79
N TRP A 296 3.07 -4.12 17.80
CA TRP A 296 2.72 -4.75 16.53
C TRP A 296 2.31 -6.21 16.75
N ASN A 297 1.00 -6.43 16.83
CA ASN A 297 0.36 -7.72 16.96
C ASN A 297 -1.07 -7.66 16.39
N LYS A 298 -1.73 -8.82 16.28
CA LYS A 298 -3.08 -8.95 15.73
C LYS A 298 -4.14 -8.12 16.47
N ASP A 299 -3.94 -7.86 17.76
CA ASP A 299 -4.89 -7.11 18.58
C ASP A 299 -4.85 -5.61 18.29
N ASN A 300 -3.71 -5.09 17.85
CA ASN A 300 -3.48 -3.66 17.73
C ASN A 300 -3.35 -3.15 16.29
N ILE A 301 -2.81 -3.95 15.35
CA ILE A 301 -2.42 -3.47 14.01
C ILE A 301 -2.86 -4.45 12.92
N GLY A 302 -3.21 -3.91 11.74
CA GLY A 302 -3.57 -4.66 10.55
C GLY A 302 -5.00 -5.18 10.57
N SER A 303 -5.22 -6.42 10.13
CA SER A 303 -6.57 -6.98 9.95
C SER A 303 -7.48 -6.09 9.07
N HIS A 304 -6.90 -5.46 8.05
CA HIS A 304 -7.60 -4.61 7.11
C HIS A 304 -8.30 -5.45 6.02
N ILE A 305 -9.26 -4.85 5.33
CA ILE A 305 -9.86 -5.41 4.12
C ILE A 305 -9.75 -4.36 3.02
N VAL A 306 -9.04 -4.71 1.94
CA VAL A 306 -8.96 -3.90 0.72
C VAL A 306 -9.59 -4.70 -0.40
N ARG A 307 -10.77 -4.30 -0.88
CA ARG A 307 -11.50 -5.12 -1.85
C ARG A 307 -12.27 -4.37 -2.92
N ARG A 308 -12.38 -4.98 -4.11
CA ARG A 308 -13.16 -4.44 -5.25
C ARG A 308 -12.78 -2.99 -5.61
N ASN A 309 -11.52 -2.63 -5.43
CA ASN A 309 -11.01 -1.34 -5.86
C ASN A 309 -10.38 -1.48 -7.24
N LYS A 310 -10.41 -0.39 -8.01
CA LYS A 310 -9.63 -0.24 -9.25
C LYS A 310 -8.48 0.73 -8.99
N ILE A 311 -7.24 0.26 -9.11
CA ILE A 311 -6.04 1.06 -8.82
C ILE A 311 -5.15 1.13 -10.05
N PHE A 312 -4.81 2.34 -10.52
CA PHE A 312 -3.97 2.49 -11.70
C PHE A 312 -3.13 3.77 -11.78
N ASN A 313 -2.23 3.87 -12.75
CA ASN A 313 -1.34 5.02 -12.97
C ASN A 313 -0.54 5.44 -11.72
N CYS A 314 -0.07 4.47 -10.93
CA CYS A 314 0.74 4.74 -9.75
C CYS A 314 2.24 4.58 -10.07
N GLY A 315 3.07 5.52 -9.61
CA GLY A 315 4.48 5.55 -10.01
C GLY A 315 5.36 4.46 -9.40
N ALA A 316 5.04 3.94 -8.22
CA ALA A 316 5.83 2.92 -7.52
C ALA A 316 5.00 1.68 -7.22
N ALA A 317 3.88 1.82 -6.50
CA ALA A 317 3.04 0.68 -6.15
C ALA A 317 1.54 0.98 -6.23
N GLY A 318 0.75 -0.04 -6.59
CA GLY A 318 -0.71 0.04 -6.49
C GLY A 318 -1.14 -0.06 -5.02
N ILE A 319 -0.74 -1.14 -4.35
CA ILE A 319 -0.99 -1.40 -2.94
C ILE A 319 0.33 -1.79 -2.27
N CYS A 320 0.69 -1.15 -1.15
CA CYS A 320 1.84 -1.62 -0.38
C CYS A 320 1.68 -1.53 1.15
N GLY A 321 2.57 -2.20 1.87
CA GLY A 321 2.69 -2.04 3.32
C GLY A 321 3.78 -2.91 3.94
N SER A 322 4.52 -2.34 4.88
CA SER A 322 5.46 -3.02 5.77
C SER A 322 4.84 -3.06 7.16
N PHE A 323 4.76 -4.25 7.75
CA PHE A 323 4.19 -4.54 9.08
C PHE A 323 2.68 -4.28 9.24
N GLY A 324 2.21 -3.08 8.90
CA GLY A 324 0.83 -2.64 9.13
C GLY A 324 -0.23 -3.45 8.38
N ALA A 325 0.18 -4.23 7.38
CA ALA A 325 -0.69 -5.06 6.56
C ALA A 325 -0.94 -6.46 7.15
N ALA A 326 -0.25 -6.87 8.22
CA ALA A 326 -0.40 -8.19 8.82
C ALA A 326 -1.89 -8.54 9.09
N TYR A 327 -2.25 -9.80 8.89
CA TYR A 327 -3.60 -10.35 9.07
C TYR A 327 -4.68 -9.78 8.13
N SER A 328 -4.30 -8.96 7.14
CA SER A 328 -5.23 -8.28 6.24
C SER A 328 -5.68 -9.15 5.07
N GLN A 329 -6.76 -8.73 4.41
CA GLN A 329 -7.33 -9.37 3.23
C GLN A 329 -7.31 -8.40 2.05
N ILE A 330 -6.71 -8.81 0.94
CA ILE A 330 -6.60 -8.08 -0.32
C ILE A 330 -7.39 -8.88 -1.37
N LEU A 331 -8.63 -8.45 -1.64
CA LEU A 331 -9.63 -9.28 -2.30
C LEU A 331 -10.19 -8.62 -3.57
N ASP A 332 -10.17 -9.32 -4.69
CA ASP A 332 -10.94 -8.94 -5.89
C ASP A 332 -10.64 -7.52 -6.38
N ASN A 333 -9.39 -7.04 -6.25
CA ASN A 333 -8.98 -5.73 -6.76
C ASN A 333 -8.45 -5.85 -8.19
N GLU A 334 -8.67 -4.81 -8.99
CA GLU A 334 -8.05 -4.61 -10.30
C GLU A 334 -6.88 -3.63 -10.13
N VAL A 335 -5.64 -4.05 -10.40
CA VAL A 335 -4.44 -3.23 -10.25
C VAL A 335 -3.67 -3.21 -11.56
N HIS A 336 -3.52 -2.04 -12.19
CA HIS A 336 -2.82 -1.97 -13.46
C HIS A 336 -2.09 -0.65 -13.73
N ASP A 337 -1.26 -0.62 -14.77
CA ASP A 337 -0.48 0.57 -15.15
C ASP A 337 0.39 1.12 -13.98
N VAL A 338 1.05 0.22 -13.25
CA VAL A 338 1.93 0.59 -12.13
C VAL A 338 3.38 0.63 -12.60
N TYR A 339 4.04 1.77 -12.36
CA TYR A 339 5.42 2.06 -12.79
C TYR A 339 5.63 2.06 -14.33
N THR A 340 4.60 2.39 -15.11
CA THR A 340 4.69 2.41 -16.59
C THR A 340 5.57 3.54 -17.16
N ARG A 341 5.89 4.57 -16.39
CA ARG A 341 6.69 5.72 -16.88
C ARG A 341 8.20 5.50 -16.86
N ARG A 342 8.69 4.54 -16.06
CA ARG A 342 10.10 4.12 -15.98
C ARG A 342 11.10 5.28 -15.81
N ASN A 343 10.72 6.30 -15.06
CA ASN A 343 11.47 7.55 -14.91
C ASN A 343 12.37 7.61 -13.66
N PHE A 344 12.28 6.61 -12.78
CA PHE A 344 13.16 6.37 -11.62
C PHE A 344 13.19 4.88 -11.33
N TYR A 345 14.13 4.36 -10.56
CA TYR A 345 14.11 2.95 -10.18
C TYR A 345 14.21 2.81 -8.66
N GLY A 346 13.83 1.65 -8.12
CA GLY A 346 14.00 1.36 -6.71
C GLY A 346 13.40 0.02 -6.30
N ALA A 347 13.86 -0.52 -5.18
CA ALA A 347 13.45 -1.85 -4.72
C ALA A 347 12.06 -1.86 -4.06
N GLU A 348 11.09 -1.05 -4.51
CA GLU A 348 9.73 -0.98 -3.92
C GLU A 348 8.61 -0.93 -4.98
N MET A 349 8.91 -1.31 -6.23
CA MET A 349 8.00 -1.12 -7.36
C MET A 349 7.24 -2.40 -7.71
N ALA A 350 5.95 -2.47 -7.41
CA ALA A 350 5.08 -3.59 -7.77
C ALA A 350 3.61 -3.17 -7.80
N GLY A 351 2.76 -3.87 -8.56
CA GLY A 351 1.31 -3.75 -8.44
C GLY A 351 0.87 -3.90 -6.99
N ILE A 352 1.34 -4.97 -6.33
CA ILE A 352 1.13 -5.22 -4.91
C ILE A 352 2.47 -5.59 -4.24
N LYS A 353 2.88 -4.88 -3.18
CA LYS A 353 4.09 -5.21 -2.39
C LYS A 353 3.83 -5.24 -0.88
N PHE A 354 4.16 -6.34 -0.21
CA PHE A 354 4.06 -6.43 1.25
C PHE A 354 5.34 -6.94 1.89
N HIS A 355 5.67 -6.32 3.02
CA HIS A 355 6.66 -6.86 3.96
C HIS A 355 5.96 -7.30 5.23
N ALA A 356 6.34 -8.46 5.76
CA ALA A 356 5.65 -9.12 6.86
C ALA A 356 4.18 -9.39 6.56
N ALA A 357 3.94 -10.11 5.45
CA ALA A 357 2.63 -10.62 5.07
C ALA A 357 2.17 -11.78 5.98
N VAL A 358 2.16 -11.56 7.29
CA VAL A 358 1.79 -12.56 8.30
C VAL A 358 0.29 -12.84 8.20
N ASP A 359 -0.10 -14.09 7.99
CA ASP A 359 -1.50 -14.54 7.90
C ASP A 359 -2.38 -13.72 6.93
N MET A 360 -1.78 -13.11 5.90
CA MET A 360 -2.55 -12.34 4.92
C MET A 360 -3.28 -13.24 3.93
N VAL A 361 -4.46 -12.79 3.47
CA VAL A 361 -5.17 -13.40 2.35
C VAL A 361 -5.09 -12.47 1.15
N ILE A 362 -4.54 -12.93 0.05
CA ILE A 362 -4.42 -12.19 -1.21
C ILE A 362 -5.16 -13.01 -2.27
N LYS A 363 -6.40 -12.64 -2.58
CA LYS A 363 -7.30 -13.49 -3.35
C LYS A 363 -8.06 -12.77 -4.45
N GLY A 364 -8.20 -13.40 -5.61
CA GLY A 364 -9.10 -12.94 -6.67
C GLY A 364 -8.68 -11.64 -7.37
N ASN A 365 -7.48 -11.15 -7.09
CA ASN A 365 -6.99 -9.90 -7.67
C ASN A 365 -6.54 -10.13 -9.13
N HIS A 366 -6.72 -9.12 -9.96
CA HIS A 366 -6.18 -9.07 -11.32
C HIS A 366 -5.13 -7.98 -11.38
N VAL A 367 -3.86 -8.37 -11.59
CA VAL A 367 -2.72 -7.44 -11.59
C VAL A 367 -1.98 -7.52 -12.91
N TYR A 368 -1.99 -6.43 -13.67
CA TYR A 368 -1.45 -6.43 -15.02
C TYR A 368 -0.79 -5.13 -15.44
N ASN A 369 -0.01 -5.16 -16.53
CA ASN A 369 0.74 -4.00 -17.04
C ASN A 369 1.50 -3.25 -15.92
N SER A 370 2.13 -4.03 -15.04
CA SER A 370 2.90 -3.54 -13.90
C SER A 370 4.35 -4.04 -14.02
N PHE A 371 5.24 -3.50 -13.20
CA PHE A 371 6.62 -4.00 -13.17
C PHE A 371 6.72 -5.39 -12.57
N ILE A 372 6.39 -5.49 -11.29
CA ILE A 372 6.19 -6.75 -10.58
C ILE A 372 4.69 -6.88 -10.30
N GLY A 373 4.10 -8.06 -10.51
CA GLY A 373 2.69 -8.29 -10.16
C GLY A 373 2.47 -8.25 -8.65
N LEU A 374 2.99 -9.25 -7.94
CA LEU A 374 2.98 -9.37 -6.49
C LEU A 374 4.40 -9.58 -5.96
N TRP A 375 4.79 -8.80 -4.95
CA TRP A 375 6.05 -8.95 -4.24
C TRP A 375 5.79 -9.17 -2.75
N LEU A 376 6.14 -10.36 -2.25
CA LEU A 376 6.15 -10.67 -0.84
C LEU A 376 7.60 -10.68 -0.36
N ASP A 377 7.97 -9.63 0.37
CA ASP A 377 9.35 -9.29 0.70
C ASP A 377 9.55 -9.36 2.21
N TRP A 378 10.21 -10.42 2.68
CA TRP A 378 10.36 -10.81 4.08
C TRP A 378 9.07 -11.27 4.78
N MET A 379 9.24 -12.27 5.65
CA MET A 379 8.26 -12.63 6.69
C MET A 379 6.84 -12.97 6.18
N ALA A 380 6.70 -13.44 4.94
CA ALA A 380 5.47 -14.04 4.45
C ALA A 380 5.27 -15.40 5.13
N GLN A 381 4.63 -15.38 6.30
CA GLN A 381 4.35 -16.56 7.13
C GLN A 381 2.85 -16.67 7.36
N GLY A 382 2.26 -17.78 6.96
CA GLY A 382 0.80 -17.99 6.95
C GLY A 382 0.08 -17.29 5.79
N ALA A 383 0.80 -16.56 4.93
CA ALA A 383 0.22 -15.90 3.75
C ALA A 383 -0.46 -16.91 2.82
N ASN A 384 -1.62 -16.54 2.29
CA ASN A 384 -2.38 -17.32 1.32
C ASN A 384 -2.68 -16.48 0.07
N VAL A 385 -1.98 -16.79 -1.02
CA VAL A 385 -2.13 -16.16 -2.34
C VAL A 385 -2.96 -17.10 -3.21
N SER A 386 -4.22 -16.76 -3.47
CA SER A 386 -5.14 -17.68 -4.16
C SER A 386 -5.98 -17.07 -5.27
N ASP A 387 -6.20 -17.83 -6.34
CA ASP A 387 -7.15 -17.47 -7.41
C ASP A 387 -6.91 -16.08 -8.03
N ASN A 388 -5.67 -15.57 -8.03
CA ASN A 388 -5.32 -14.30 -8.66
C ASN A 388 -4.89 -14.50 -10.12
N VAL A 389 -5.01 -13.45 -10.93
CA VAL A 389 -4.54 -13.40 -12.31
C VAL A 389 -3.43 -12.35 -12.43
N PHE A 390 -2.29 -12.75 -12.95
CA PHE A 390 -1.14 -11.90 -13.20
C PHE A 390 -0.72 -12.01 -14.67
N GLU A 391 -0.71 -10.89 -15.39
CA GLU A 391 -0.39 -10.87 -16.82
C GLU A 391 0.29 -9.58 -17.26
N ASN A 392 1.08 -9.65 -18.33
CA ASN A 392 1.79 -8.50 -18.89
C ASN A 392 2.60 -7.71 -17.85
N ASN A 393 3.23 -8.41 -16.91
CA ASN A 393 4.15 -7.84 -15.93
C ASN A 393 5.60 -8.00 -16.40
N ASP A 394 6.36 -6.91 -16.39
CA ASP A 394 7.67 -6.83 -17.05
C ASP A 394 8.77 -7.65 -16.38
N TYR A 395 8.81 -7.60 -15.04
CA TYR A 395 9.89 -8.15 -14.24
C TYR A 395 9.57 -9.57 -13.80
N VAL A 396 8.42 -9.75 -13.14
CA VAL A 396 7.87 -11.03 -12.73
C VAL A 396 6.43 -10.90 -12.25
N ASP A 397 5.62 -11.94 -12.42
CA ASP A 397 4.27 -11.99 -11.84
C ASP A 397 4.31 -12.12 -10.32
N PHE A 398 5.10 -13.05 -9.78
CA PHE A 398 5.24 -13.24 -8.34
C PHE A 398 6.70 -13.29 -7.90
N PHE A 399 7.08 -12.38 -7.01
CA PHE A 399 8.39 -12.33 -6.36
C PHE A 399 8.24 -12.71 -4.88
N ALA A 400 8.72 -13.91 -4.53
CA ALA A 400 8.86 -14.35 -3.14
C ALA A 400 10.29 -14.06 -2.68
N GLU A 401 10.49 -13.00 -1.90
CA GLU A 401 11.82 -12.57 -1.46
C GLU A 401 12.03 -12.79 0.04
N VAL A 402 13.09 -13.55 0.36
CA VAL A 402 13.56 -13.85 1.73
C VAL A 402 12.49 -14.26 2.74
N ASN A 403 11.58 -15.12 2.30
CA ASN A 403 10.56 -15.73 3.15
C ASN A 403 10.95 -17.15 3.57
N HIS A 404 10.62 -17.52 4.81
CA HIS A 404 10.80 -18.90 5.31
C HIS A 404 9.54 -19.76 5.25
N GLY A 405 8.38 -19.13 5.02
CA GLY A 405 7.08 -19.76 5.08
C GLY A 405 6.67 -20.26 6.48
N PRO A 406 5.64 -21.12 6.57
CA PRO A 406 4.87 -21.63 5.43
C PRO A 406 4.05 -20.52 4.77
N TYR A 407 4.03 -20.46 3.44
CA TYR A 407 3.06 -19.66 2.69
C TYR A 407 2.45 -20.51 1.57
N MET A 408 1.18 -20.24 1.25
CA MET A 408 0.41 -20.97 0.24
C MET A 408 0.21 -20.10 -1.01
N VAL A 409 0.38 -20.71 -2.17
CA VAL A 409 0.11 -20.12 -3.48
C VAL A 409 -0.74 -21.12 -4.25
N GLU A 410 -2.05 -20.90 -4.35
CA GLU A 410 -3.00 -21.87 -4.92
C GLU A 410 -3.91 -21.29 -6.01
N GLY A 411 -4.03 -21.98 -7.15
CA GLY A 411 -5.06 -21.66 -8.15
C GLY A 411 -4.83 -20.37 -8.94
N ASN A 412 -3.63 -19.79 -8.88
CA ASN A 412 -3.32 -18.55 -9.59
C ASN A 412 -2.96 -18.80 -11.06
N LEU A 413 -3.24 -17.81 -11.91
CA LEU A 413 -2.79 -17.73 -13.30
C LEU A 413 -1.63 -16.73 -13.39
N PHE A 414 -0.44 -17.24 -13.71
CA PHE A 414 0.76 -16.45 -13.98
C PHE A 414 1.08 -16.54 -15.46
N SER A 415 0.67 -15.55 -16.24
CA SER A 415 0.76 -15.56 -17.71
C SER A 415 1.82 -14.63 -18.29
N SER A 416 2.59 -13.91 -17.47
CA SER A 416 3.72 -13.10 -17.95
C SER A 416 4.92 -13.94 -18.33
N ALA A 417 5.87 -13.34 -19.05
CA ALA A 417 7.10 -13.99 -19.50
C ALA A 417 7.95 -14.55 -18.34
N PHE A 418 7.84 -13.95 -17.14
CA PHE A 418 8.47 -14.40 -15.90
C PHE A 418 7.37 -14.59 -14.86
N SER A 419 7.11 -15.84 -14.46
CA SER A 419 5.99 -16.15 -13.57
C SER A 419 6.37 -16.14 -12.09
N LEU A 420 7.56 -16.65 -11.74
CA LEU A 420 7.99 -16.76 -10.34
C LEU A 420 9.48 -16.46 -10.20
N ARG A 421 9.82 -15.55 -9.28
CA ARG A 421 11.18 -15.35 -8.79
C ARG A 421 11.21 -15.79 -7.34
N ASP A 422 11.87 -16.93 -7.09
CA ASP A 422 11.93 -17.54 -5.77
C ASP A 422 13.28 -17.27 -5.11
N TRP A 423 13.30 -16.24 -4.27
CA TRP A 423 14.40 -15.92 -3.37
C TRP A 423 14.08 -16.34 -1.93
N SER A 424 13.21 -17.35 -1.79
CA SER A 424 12.62 -17.79 -0.53
C SER A 424 12.74 -19.31 -0.34
N GLU A 425 12.16 -19.80 0.74
CA GLU A 425 11.95 -21.21 1.05
C GLU A 425 10.59 -21.41 1.74
N GLY A 426 10.11 -22.66 1.82
CA GLY A 426 8.89 -22.99 2.58
C GLY A 426 7.57 -22.66 1.89
N GLY A 427 7.58 -22.40 0.58
CA GLY A 427 6.37 -22.15 -0.21
C GLY A 427 5.66 -23.43 -0.62
N THR A 428 4.32 -23.44 -0.53
CA THR A 428 3.48 -24.47 -1.13
C THR A 428 2.73 -23.92 -2.33
N TYR A 429 3.05 -24.43 -3.52
CA TYR A 429 2.47 -24.04 -4.80
C TYR A 429 1.56 -25.14 -5.30
N ARG A 430 0.26 -24.87 -5.40
CA ARG A 430 -0.75 -25.87 -5.76
C ARG A 430 -1.69 -25.40 -6.87
N LYS A 431 -1.94 -26.23 -7.87
CA LYS A 431 -2.92 -25.96 -8.95
C LYS A 431 -2.73 -24.62 -9.69
N ASN A 432 -1.55 -24.03 -9.66
CA ASN A 432 -1.30 -22.80 -10.41
C ASN A 432 -1.00 -23.13 -11.88
N TYR A 433 -1.19 -22.13 -12.74
CA TYR A 433 -0.73 -22.14 -14.11
C TYR A 433 0.44 -21.17 -14.25
N PHE A 434 1.64 -21.69 -14.54
CA PHE A 434 2.84 -20.89 -14.81
C PHE A 434 3.13 -20.95 -16.31
N ALA A 435 2.95 -19.83 -17.01
CA ALA A 435 3.21 -19.71 -18.45
C ALA A 435 4.63 -19.23 -18.79
N GLY A 436 5.33 -18.66 -17.80
CA GLY A 436 6.62 -18.02 -17.96
C GLY A 436 7.76 -18.73 -17.25
N LEU A 437 8.93 -18.11 -17.33
CA LEU A 437 10.14 -18.54 -16.66
C LEU A 437 10.00 -18.47 -15.15
N ILE A 438 10.63 -19.43 -14.48
CA ILE A 438 10.80 -19.43 -13.03
C ILE A 438 12.29 -19.29 -12.75
N SER A 439 12.65 -18.48 -11.78
CA SER A 439 14.02 -18.37 -11.29
C SER A 439 14.14 -18.62 -9.80
N ARG A 440 15.35 -18.97 -9.37
CA ARG A 440 15.69 -19.23 -7.98
C ARG A 440 17.04 -18.61 -7.61
N ALA A 441 17.09 -17.86 -6.51
CA ALA A 441 18.36 -17.40 -5.94
C ALA A 441 18.31 -17.42 -4.40
N PRO A 442 19.00 -18.36 -3.73
CA PRO A 442 19.22 -18.31 -2.29
C PRO A 442 19.83 -16.97 -1.84
N GLN A 443 19.63 -16.60 -0.58
CA GLN A 443 20.01 -15.29 -0.05
C GLN A 443 20.75 -15.43 1.28
N ASP A 444 21.82 -14.64 1.44
CA ASP A 444 22.62 -14.62 2.67
C ASP A 444 22.00 -13.77 3.79
N ARG A 445 21.00 -12.93 3.45
CA ARG A 445 20.24 -12.12 4.41
C ARG A 445 19.60 -13.00 5.49
N VAL A 446 19.76 -12.59 6.75
CA VAL A 446 19.18 -13.24 7.92
C VAL A 446 17.87 -12.55 8.28
N THR A 447 16.76 -13.28 8.19
CA THR A 447 15.40 -12.73 8.41
C THR A 447 14.65 -13.55 9.46
N PRO A 448 13.61 -13.00 10.12
CA PRO A 448 12.93 -13.69 11.20
C PRO A 448 11.88 -14.71 10.73
N ILE A 449 11.66 -15.69 11.60
CA ILE A 449 10.57 -16.67 11.60
C ILE A 449 9.76 -16.41 12.85
N PHE A 450 8.44 -16.29 12.73
CA PHE A 450 7.55 -16.02 13.85
C PHE A 450 6.99 -17.32 14.46
N LYS A 451 6.41 -17.22 15.66
CA LYS A 451 5.47 -18.26 16.13
C LYS A 451 4.25 -18.32 15.20
N PRO A 452 3.60 -19.49 15.06
CA PRO A 452 2.39 -19.60 14.23
C PRO A 452 1.33 -18.56 14.62
N HIS A 453 0.73 -17.90 13.61
CA HIS A 453 -0.34 -16.92 13.79
C HIS A 453 0.00 -15.73 14.70
N SER A 454 1.26 -15.32 14.70
CA SER A 454 1.79 -14.28 15.58
C SER A 454 2.86 -13.45 14.87
N THR A 455 3.15 -12.27 15.42
CA THR A 455 4.30 -11.41 15.10
C THR A 455 5.47 -11.63 16.06
N GLU A 456 5.33 -12.55 17.03
CA GLU A 456 6.38 -12.86 17.99
C GLU A 456 7.50 -13.68 17.31
N ILE A 457 8.74 -13.18 17.38
CA ILE A 457 9.91 -13.85 16.81
C ILE A 457 10.15 -15.18 17.53
N HIS A 458 10.22 -16.25 16.75
CA HIS A 458 10.65 -17.57 17.22
C HIS A 458 12.15 -17.77 17.04
N LYS A 459 12.70 -17.35 15.89
CA LYS A 459 14.13 -17.41 15.55
C LYS A 459 14.45 -16.57 14.32
N VAL A 460 15.73 -16.39 14.01
CA VAL A 460 16.22 -15.79 12.76
C VAL A 460 17.06 -16.79 11.98
N LYS A 461 17.06 -16.70 10.64
CA LYS A 461 17.77 -17.63 9.77
C LYS A 461 18.06 -17.00 8.40
N ARG A 462 19.12 -17.44 7.72
CA ARG A 462 19.33 -17.17 6.29
C ARG A 462 18.45 -18.03 5.38
N ILE A 463 18.38 -17.68 4.09
CA ILE A 463 17.61 -18.42 3.08
C ILE A 463 18.54 -19.38 2.33
N PHE A 464 18.35 -20.68 2.54
CA PHE A 464 19.17 -21.68 1.86
C PHE A 464 18.64 -22.02 0.46
N GLY A 465 17.35 -21.75 0.22
CA GLY A 465 16.63 -22.08 -1.01
C GLY A 465 16.14 -23.53 -1.04
N GLY A 466 14.92 -23.72 -1.55
CA GLY A 466 14.22 -25.02 -1.55
C GLY A 466 13.17 -25.12 -0.44
N ASN A 467 12.98 -26.31 0.15
CA ASN A 467 11.89 -26.59 1.11
C ASN A 467 10.49 -26.27 0.56
N ASN A 468 10.35 -26.25 -0.76
CA ASN A 468 9.11 -25.91 -1.44
C ASN A 468 8.33 -27.17 -1.81
N VAL A 469 7.02 -27.02 -1.90
CA VAL A 469 6.10 -28.09 -2.28
C VAL A 469 5.31 -27.67 -3.52
N PHE A 470 5.49 -28.36 -4.64
CA PHE A 470 4.76 -28.12 -5.89
C PHE A 470 3.81 -29.28 -6.17
N ILE A 471 2.49 -29.02 -6.15
CA ILE A 471 1.46 -30.05 -6.33
C ILE A 471 0.45 -29.65 -7.41
N ALA A 472 0.27 -30.51 -8.42
CA ALA A 472 -0.79 -30.35 -9.42
C ALA A 472 -0.76 -29.01 -10.19
N ASN A 473 0.39 -28.36 -10.29
CA ASN A 473 0.56 -27.16 -11.11
C ASN A 473 0.70 -27.56 -12.58
N THR A 474 0.42 -26.62 -13.48
CA THR A 474 0.78 -26.71 -14.89
C THR A 474 1.89 -25.71 -15.16
N PHE A 475 3.01 -26.20 -15.68
CA PHE A 475 4.10 -25.38 -16.21
C PHE A 475 4.08 -25.48 -17.74
N ALA A 476 4.05 -24.34 -18.40
CA ALA A 476 4.05 -24.20 -19.85
C ALA A 476 5.03 -23.08 -20.26
N GLY A 477 5.27 -22.93 -21.56
CA GLY A 477 6.09 -21.85 -22.10
C GLY A 477 7.36 -22.33 -22.81
N GLY A 478 8.06 -21.34 -23.37
CA GLY A 478 9.29 -21.53 -24.13
C GLY A 478 9.08 -21.79 -25.62
N MET A 479 7.88 -21.59 -26.17
CA MET A 479 7.72 -21.48 -27.63
C MET A 479 7.97 -20.04 -28.09
N GLY A 480 8.93 -19.84 -29.00
CA GLY A 480 9.26 -18.52 -29.56
C GLY A 480 10.58 -17.94 -29.06
N VAL A 481 10.69 -16.61 -29.09
CA VAL A 481 11.90 -15.87 -28.70
C VAL A 481 12.07 -15.93 -27.18
N GLN A 482 13.31 -16.16 -26.72
CA GLN A 482 13.62 -16.13 -25.29
C GLN A 482 13.35 -14.72 -24.74
N PRO A 483 12.51 -14.57 -23.71
CA PRO A 483 12.22 -13.27 -23.15
C PRO A 483 13.44 -12.71 -22.41
N MET A 484 13.63 -11.39 -22.49
CA MET A 484 14.59 -10.67 -21.65
C MET A 484 13.87 -10.06 -20.47
N ARG A 485 14.41 -10.23 -19.26
CA ARG A 485 13.86 -9.55 -18.09
C ARG A 485 14.25 -8.08 -18.12
N SER A 486 13.31 -7.22 -17.74
CA SER A 486 13.64 -5.83 -17.46
C SER A 486 14.60 -5.76 -16.28
N LYS A 487 15.53 -4.81 -16.28
CA LYS A 487 16.41 -4.58 -15.11
C LYS A 487 15.74 -3.66 -14.11
N MET A 488 15.81 -3.98 -12.83
CA MET A 488 15.36 -3.07 -11.77
C MET A 488 16.31 -1.89 -11.61
N HIS A 489 17.62 -2.07 -11.79
CA HIS A 489 18.60 -0.98 -11.85
C HIS A 489 19.85 -1.47 -12.60
N THR A 490 20.82 -0.60 -12.83
CA THR A 490 22.02 -0.92 -13.63
C THR A 490 22.87 -2.07 -13.07
N MET A 491 22.81 -2.29 -11.75
CA MET A 491 23.53 -3.36 -11.06
C MET A 491 22.68 -4.62 -10.83
N ASP A 492 21.41 -4.63 -11.27
CA ASP A 492 20.55 -5.80 -11.18
C ASP A 492 21.13 -6.93 -12.06
N GLN A 493 21.27 -8.11 -11.46
CA GLN A 493 21.85 -9.29 -12.09
C GLN A 493 20.77 -10.34 -12.29
N GLU A 494 20.86 -11.05 -13.42
CA GLU A 494 20.00 -12.20 -13.68
C GLU A 494 20.27 -13.33 -12.69
N ASP A 495 19.20 -13.99 -12.28
CA ASP A 495 19.32 -15.18 -11.44
C ASP A 495 19.97 -16.30 -12.26
N LEU A 496 21.07 -16.88 -11.76
CA LEU A 496 21.80 -17.94 -12.47
C LEU A 496 20.95 -19.19 -12.74
N LEU A 497 19.95 -19.45 -11.88
CA LEU A 497 19.07 -20.59 -11.99
C LEU A 497 17.71 -20.14 -12.49
N ILE A 498 17.52 -20.19 -13.80
CA ILE A 498 16.28 -19.81 -14.48
C ILE A 498 15.88 -20.87 -15.51
N GLY A 499 14.59 -21.10 -15.66
CA GLY A 499 14.08 -22.00 -16.68
C GLY A 499 12.57 -22.23 -16.59
N TYR A 500 12.05 -22.93 -17.59
CA TYR A 500 10.66 -23.38 -17.57
C TYR A 500 10.55 -24.64 -16.70
N GLY A 501 9.72 -24.59 -15.66
CA GLY A 501 9.47 -25.72 -14.76
C GLY A 501 10.44 -25.85 -13.58
N LEU A 502 10.60 -27.07 -13.06
CA LEU A 502 11.19 -27.33 -11.74
C LEU A 502 12.61 -27.90 -11.78
N ALA A 503 13.22 -28.08 -12.96
CA ALA A 503 14.59 -28.59 -13.08
C ALA A 503 15.62 -27.69 -12.37
N ILE A 504 15.35 -26.38 -12.25
CA ILE A 504 16.20 -25.42 -11.51
C ILE A 504 16.34 -25.76 -10.02
N TYR A 505 15.45 -26.60 -9.48
CA TYR A 505 15.48 -27.04 -8.08
C TYR A 505 16.31 -28.30 -7.83
N GLN A 506 16.93 -28.91 -8.86
CA GLN A 506 17.65 -30.18 -8.74
C GLN A 506 18.70 -30.20 -7.63
N ASN A 507 19.43 -29.10 -7.49
CA ASN A 507 20.50 -28.93 -6.50
C ASN A 507 20.07 -27.91 -5.41
N ALA A 508 18.80 -27.93 -5.00
CA ALA A 508 18.37 -27.14 -3.84
C ALA A 508 19.09 -27.60 -2.57
N ALA A 509 19.50 -26.64 -1.74
CA ALA A 509 20.07 -26.96 -0.43
C ALA A 509 19.05 -27.66 0.47
N LEU A 510 17.78 -27.26 0.39
CA LEU A 510 16.67 -27.92 1.08
C LEU A 510 15.78 -28.71 0.11
N PRO A 511 15.33 -29.93 0.45
CA PRO A 511 14.55 -30.77 -0.46
C PRO A 511 13.29 -30.09 -1.00
N VAL A 512 13.03 -30.27 -2.29
CA VAL A 512 11.79 -29.82 -2.94
C VAL A 512 10.90 -31.02 -3.24
N LYS A 513 9.62 -30.93 -2.88
CA LYS A 513 8.63 -31.98 -3.17
C LYS A 513 7.85 -31.61 -4.42
N SER A 514 7.81 -32.49 -5.40
CA SER A 514 7.05 -32.32 -6.65
C SER A 514 6.11 -33.51 -6.85
N ARG A 515 4.80 -33.26 -7.01
CA ARG A 515 3.79 -34.33 -7.21
C ARG A 515 2.71 -33.89 -8.19
N ARG A 516 2.38 -34.75 -9.16
CA ARG A 516 1.25 -34.57 -10.11
C ARG A 516 1.31 -33.27 -10.93
N ASN A 517 2.47 -32.64 -11.05
CA ASN A 517 2.64 -31.45 -11.89
C ASN A 517 2.65 -31.85 -13.38
N LYS A 518 2.08 -31.00 -14.23
CA LYS A 518 2.10 -31.14 -15.68
C LYS A 518 3.17 -30.21 -16.25
N PHE A 519 3.94 -30.70 -17.20
CA PHE A 519 4.99 -29.95 -17.89
C PHE A 519 4.70 -30.02 -19.38
N LYS A 520 4.54 -28.86 -20.02
CA LYS A 520 4.29 -28.72 -21.46
C LYS A 520 5.47 -28.00 -22.12
N GLU A 521 5.66 -28.20 -23.42
CA GLU A 521 6.64 -27.47 -24.23
C GLU A 521 8.07 -27.60 -23.66
N GLN A 522 8.76 -26.49 -23.38
CA GLN A 522 10.13 -26.52 -22.84
C GLN A 522 10.19 -26.71 -21.32
N ALA A 523 9.05 -26.81 -20.63
CA ALA A 523 9.03 -26.97 -19.18
C ALA A 523 9.60 -28.32 -18.76
N LYS A 524 10.54 -28.32 -17.81
CA LYS A 524 11.24 -29.53 -17.34
C LYS A 524 10.85 -29.89 -15.90
N PRO A 525 10.62 -31.18 -15.59
CA PRO A 525 10.34 -31.62 -14.24
C PRO A 525 11.59 -31.60 -13.34
N LEU A 526 11.37 -31.66 -12.02
CA LEU A 526 12.41 -32.00 -11.06
C LEU A 526 12.76 -33.49 -11.20
N ILE A 527 14.04 -33.83 -11.39
CA ILE A 527 14.49 -35.22 -11.56
C ILE A 527 14.85 -35.80 -10.20
N ILE A 528 13.92 -36.53 -9.58
CA ILE A 528 14.18 -37.17 -8.29
C ILE A 528 14.99 -38.46 -8.54
N GLN A 529 16.26 -38.50 -8.11
CA GLN A 529 17.07 -39.72 -8.16
C GLN A 529 16.48 -40.79 -7.23
N LYS A 530 16.31 -42.02 -7.74
CA LYS A 530 15.61 -43.15 -7.07
C LYS A 530 16.16 -43.55 -5.69
N ASN A 531 17.32 -43.07 -5.26
CA ASN A 531 17.95 -43.48 -4.00
C ASN A 531 17.42 -42.79 -2.74
N GLN A 532 16.52 -41.80 -2.84
CA GLN A 532 15.88 -41.15 -1.68
C GLN A 532 14.51 -41.74 -1.30
N GLN A 533 14.04 -42.80 -1.97
CA GLN A 533 12.75 -43.44 -1.66
C GLN A 533 12.76 -44.35 -0.42
N ARG A 534 13.90 -44.58 0.23
CA ARG A 534 13.98 -45.57 1.33
C ARG A 534 13.79 -45.04 2.75
N ASN A 535 13.75 -43.73 2.98
CA ASN A 535 13.62 -43.16 4.33
C ASN A 535 12.52 -42.05 4.46
N ASN A 536 11.38 -42.19 3.80
CA ASN A 536 10.19 -41.35 4.08
C ASN A 536 8.96 -42.19 4.31
#